data_AF-A0A5J6GM29-F1
#
_entry.id   AF-A0A5J6GM29-F1
#
_cell.length_a   1.000
_cell.length_b   1.000
_cell.length_c   1.000
_cell.angle_alpha   90.00
_cell.angle_beta   90.00
_cell.angle_gamma   90.00
#
_symmetry.space_group_name_H-M   'P 1'
#
loop_
_entity.id
_entity.type
_entity.pdbx_description
1 polymer ?
#
loop_
_entity_poly.entity_id
_entity_poly.type
_entity_poly.pdbx_seq_one_letter_code
_entity_poly.pdbx_strand_id
1 'polypeptide(L)' 'MTAVTAKKTTPHKPHPPVCPDCKGAGEITETVRVGIRKGRATDDQQSALCPKCWGTGEATD' A
#
# COMPACT_ATOMS: atom_id res chain seq x y z
N MET A 1 34.43 35.28 -5.88
CA MET A 1 33.21 35.49 -5.08
C MET A 1 32.27 34.33 -5.38
N THR A 2 32.21 33.32 -4.51
CA THR A 2 31.35 32.15 -4.69
C THR A 2 29.99 32.43 -4.06
N ALA A 3 28.92 32.39 -4.87
CA ALA A 3 27.57 32.67 -4.42
C ALA A 3 27.00 31.48 -3.62
N VAL A 4 26.55 31.74 -2.39
CA VAL A 4 25.81 30.78 -1.56
C VAL A 4 24.34 30.85 -1.95
N THR A 5 23.82 29.80 -2.57
CA THR A 5 22.39 29.68 -2.88
C THR A 5 21.65 29.15 -1.66
N ALA A 6 20.73 29.93 -1.09
CA ALA A 6 19.88 29.47 0.00
C ALA A 6 18.93 28.37 -0.48
N LYS A 7 18.95 27.20 0.17
CA LYS A 7 18.03 26.10 -0.12
C LYS A 7 16.63 26.47 0.38
N LYS A 8 15.67 26.55 -0.54
CA LYS A 8 14.25 26.76 -0.22
C LYS A 8 13.75 25.54 0.56
N THR A 9 13.29 25.77 1.79
CA THR A 9 12.70 24.71 2.62
C THR A 9 11.30 24.43 2.09
N THR A 10 11.09 23.25 1.52
CA THR A 10 9.76 22.80 1.11
C THR A 10 8.94 22.52 2.36
N PRO A 11 7.70 23.03 2.48
CA PRO A 11 6.82 22.64 3.58
C PRO A 11 6.62 21.14 3.57
N HIS A 12 6.80 20.49 4.72
CA HIS A 12 6.51 19.08 4.88
C HIS A 12 5.01 18.88 4.67
N LYS A 13 4.61 18.18 3.60
CA LYS A 13 3.21 17.74 3.49
C LYS A 13 2.94 16.75 4.62
N PRO A 14 1.76 16.81 5.27
CA PRO A 14 1.37 15.76 6.21
C PRO A 14 1.42 14.41 5.49
N HIS A 15 1.97 13.39 6.14
CA HIS A 15 1.85 12.03 5.63
C HIS A 15 0.37 11.62 5.64
N PRO A 16 -0.12 10.97 4.57
CA PRO A 16 -1.45 10.40 4.58
C PRO A 16 -1.64 9.44 5.76
N PRO A 17 -2.86 9.32 6.31
CA PRO A 17 -3.13 8.35 7.36
C PRO A 17 -2.88 6.92 6.87
N VAL A 18 -2.58 6.01 7.79
CA VAL A 18 -2.35 4.60 7.47
C VAL A 18 -3.67 3.93 7.06
N CYS A 19 -3.65 3.09 6.03
CA CYS A 19 -4.81 2.30 5.63
C CYS A 19 -5.19 1.30 6.74
N PRO A 20 -6.41 1.36 7.31
CA PRO A 20 -6.79 0.50 8.43
C PRO A 20 -6.92 -0.98 8.06
N ASP A 21 -7.26 -1.28 6.81
CA ASP A 21 -7.55 -2.65 6.36
C ASP A 21 -6.27 -3.50 6.23
N CYS A 22 -5.20 -2.92 5.68
CA CYS A 22 -3.89 -3.58 5.55
C CYS A 22 -2.86 -3.09 6.57
N LYS A 23 -3.24 -2.18 7.48
CA LYS A 23 -2.37 -1.59 8.50
C LYS A 23 -1.07 -0.99 7.93
N GLY A 24 -1.15 -0.43 6.73
CA GLY A 24 0.00 0.17 6.06
C GLY A 24 0.85 -0.77 5.22
N ALA A 25 0.56 -2.07 5.19
CA ALA A 25 1.33 -3.02 4.40
C ALA A 25 1.14 -2.82 2.88
N GLY A 26 -0.01 -2.28 2.46
CA GLY A 26 -0.38 -2.18 1.04
C GLY A 26 -0.84 -3.51 0.43
N GLU A 27 -0.60 -4.63 1.10
CA GLU A 27 -1.01 -5.97 0.69
C GLU A 27 -1.76 -6.72 1.79
N ILE A 28 -2.50 -7.75 1.38
CA ILE A 28 -3.21 -8.70 2.24
C ILE A 28 -2.82 -10.12 1.85
N THR A 29 -2.93 -11.06 2.78
CA THR A 29 -2.73 -12.48 2.50
C THR A 29 -4.06 -13.12 2.11
N GLU A 30 -4.11 -13.76 0.94
CA GLU A 30 -5.26 -14.53 0.48
C GLU A 30 -4.87 -15.99 0.21
N THR A 31 -5.80 -16.89 0.48
CA THR A 31 -5.63 -18.32 0.16
C THR A 31 -5.82 -18.54 -1.33
N VAL A 32 -4.89 -19.26 -1.94
CA VAL A 32 -4.96 -19.58 -3.36
C VAL A 32 -6.17 -20.48 -3.62
N ARG A 33 -6.98 -20.11 -4.63
CA ARG A 33 -8.13 -20.90 -5.07
C ARG A 33 -7.97 -21.29 -6.52
N VAL A 34 -8.14 -22.58 -6.82
CA VAL A 34 -7.97 -23.14 -8.17
C VAL A 34 -9.26 -23.77 -8.69
N GLY A 35 -9.47 -23.72 -10.00
CA GLY A 35 -10.65 -24.30 -10.67
C GLY A 35 -11.72 -23.26 -11.05
N ILE A 36 -12.77 -23.73 -11.73
CA ILE A 36 -13.82 -22.87 -12.28
C ILE A 36 -14.68 -22.19 -11.18
N ARG A 37 -15.13 -20.97 -11.46
CA ARG A 37 -16.00 -20.15 -10.59
C ARG A 37 -15.35 -19.84 -9.22
N LYS A 38 -15.91 -20.37 -8.13
CA LYS A 38 -15.46 -20.10 -6.76
C LYS A 38 -14.19 -20.88 -6.36
N GLY A 39 -13.76 -21.82 -7.21
CA GLY A 39 -12.57 -22.63 -7.01
C GLY A 39 -12.59 -23.50 -5.73
N ARG A 40 -11.55 -24.30 -5.55
CA ARG A 40 -11.21 -25.00 -4.31
C ARG A 40 -10.04 -24.27 -3.66
N ALA A 41 -10.12 -24.04 -2.34
CA ALA A 41 -8.98 -23.55 -1.56
C ALA A 41 -7.83 -24.57 -1.59
N THR A 42 -6.61 -24.09 -1.77
CA THR A 42 -5.38 -24.88 -1.56
C THR A 42 -4.77 -24.55 -0.20
N ASP A 43 -3.69 -25.24 0.16
CA ASP A 43 -2.96 -24.95 1.39
C ASP A 43 -1.96 -23.78 1.21
N ASP A 44 -1.88 -23.23 0.00
CA ASP A 44 -0.99 -22.14 -0.37
C ASP A 44 -1.61 -20.76 -0.07
N GLN A 45 -0.74 -19.81 0.25
CA GLN A 45 -1.09 -18.40 0.46
C GLN A 45 -0.39 -17.54 -0.59
N GLN A 46 -1.06 -16.47 -1.01
CA GLN A 46 -0.52 -15.44 -1.90
C GLN A 46 -0.71 -14.06 -1.30
N SER A 47 0.21 -13.15 -1.59
CA SER A 47 0.00 -11.73 -1.35
C SER A 47 -0.83 -11.12 -2.47
N ALA A 48 -1.84 -10.36 -2.09
CA ALA A 48 -2.68 -9.58 -2.99
C ALA A 48 -2.61 -8.11 -2.60
N LEU A 49 -2.71 -7.21 -3.58
CA LEU A 49 -2.84 -5.78 -3.31
C LEU A 49 -4.07 -5.54 -2.43
N CYS A 50 -3.92 -4.72 -1.40
CA CYS A 50 -5.03 -4.31 -0.56
C CYS A 50 -6.03 -3.52 -1.43
N PRO A 51 -7.27 -4.00 -1.61
CA PRO A 51 -8.22 -3.38 -2.52
C PRO A 51 -8.69 -2.00 -2.05
N LYS A 52 -8.49 -1.68 -0.76
CA LYS A 52 -8.87 -0.38 -0.18
C LYS A 52 -7.91 0.73 -0.59
N CYS A 53 -6.61 0.49 -0.43
CA CYS A 53 -5.56 1.47 -0.69
C CYS A 53 -4.83 1.25 -2.01
N TRP A 54 -5.19 0.21 -2.78
CA TRP A 54 -4.58 -0.12 -4.06
C TRP A 54 -3.04 -0.28 -3.99
N GLY A 55 -2.53 -0.79 -2.87
CA GLY A 55 -1.09 -1.02 -2.70
C GLY A 55 -0.31 0.11 -2.04
N THR A 56 -0.91 1.28 -1.80
CA THR A 56 -0.16 2.41 -1.22
C THR A 56 0.14 2.23 0.26
N GLY A 57 -0.68 1.45 0.97
CA GLY A 57 -0.65 1.38 2.44
C GLY A 57 -1.22 2.64 3.11
N GLU A 58 -1.62 3.63 2.33
CA GLU A 58 -2.16 4.90 2.80
C GLU A 58 -3.69 4.88 2.66
N ALA A 59 -4.39 5.52 3.60
CA ALA A 59 -5.81 5.73 3.50
C ALA A 59 -6.10 6.73 2.39
N THR A 60 -6.92 6.32 1.44
CA THR A 60 -7.59 7.22 0.49
C THR A 60 -8.71 7.91 1.26
N ASP A 61 -8.54 9.20 1.55
CA ASP A 61 -9.58 10.09 2.10
C ASP A 61 -10.91 9.98 1.31
#